data_AF-A0A669CKI7-F1
#
_entry.id   AF-A0A669CKI7-F1
#
_cell.length_a   1.000
_cell.length_b   1.000
_cell.length_c   1.000
_cell.angle_alpha   90.00
_cell.angle_beta   90.00
_cell.angle_gamma   90.00
#
_symmetry.space_group_name_H-M   'P 1'
#
loop_
_entity.id
_entity.type
_entity.pdbx_description
1 polymer ?
#
loop_
_entity_poly.entity_id
_entity_poly.type
_entity_poly.pdbx_seq_one_letter_code
_entity_poly.pdbx_strand_id
1 'polypeptide(L)' 'YTTRLVLGILIKNSWRLRVVSAQVYSIVKSRDLEHFERVMGFLETMYRLLPRLVPAIKHMKIMFGIKTMVGK' A
#
# COMPACT_ATOMS: atom_id res chain seq x y z
N TYR A 1 -9.74 16.49 13.65
CA TYR A 1 -8.86 15.99 14.72
C TYR A 1 -8.05 14.75 14.32
N THR A 2 -8.63 13.76 13.65
CA THR A 2 -7.94 12.52 13.20
C THR A 2 -6.76 12.71 12.23
N THR A 3 -6.87 13.61 11.25
CA THR A 3 -5.83 13.80 10.21
C THR A 3 -4.49 14.32 10.73
N ARG A 4 -4.49 15.21 11.75
CA ARG A 4 -3.25 15.71 12.36
C ARG A 4 -2.50 14.62 13.13
N LEU A 5 -3.22 13.75 13.84
CA LEU A 5 -2.64 12.62 14.57
C LEU A 5 -2.06 11.57 13.63
N VAL A 6 -2.79 11.20 12.59
CA VAL A 6 -2.31 10.23 11.57
C VAL A 6 -1.06 10.77 10.88
N LEU A 7 -1.04 12.05 10.51
CA LEU A 7 0.14 12.67 9.89
C LEU A 7 1.35 12.68 10.85
N GLY A 8 1.13 12.98 12.13
CA GLY A 8 2.18 12.93 13.16
C GLY A 8 2.78 11.52 13.33
N ILE A 9 1.94 10.49 13.31
CA ILE A 9 2.38 9.08 13.36
C ILE A 9 3.15 8.70 12.10
N LEU A 10 2.70 9.16 10.93
CA LEU A 10 3.35 8.89 9.65
C LEU A 10 4.75 9.53 9.57
N ILE A 11 4.89 10.75 10.06
CA ILE A 11 6.18 11.47 10.13
C ILE A 11 7.12 10.74 11.09
N LYS A 12 6.65 10.38 12.30
CA LYS A 12 7.47 9.67 13.30
C LYS A 12 7.93 8.29 12.82
N ASN A 13 7.17 7.64 11.94
CA ASN A 13 7.49 6.34 11.35
C ASN A 13 7.96 6.43 9.89
N SER A 14 8.41 7.60 9.42
CA SER A 14 8.73 7.83 8.00
C SER A 14 9.75 6.84 7.45
N TRP A 15 10.78 6.49 8.23
CA TRP A 15 11.78 5.50 7.83
C TRP A 15 11.18 4.10 7.66
N ARG A 16 10.29 3.67 8.57
CA ARG A 16 9.61 2.36 8.50
C ARG A 16 8.71 2.29 7.27
N LEU A 17 8.00 3.38 6.98
CA LEU A 17 7.15 3.49 5.81
C LEU A 17 7.95 3.31 4.52
N ARG A 18 9.14 3.93 4.44
CA ARG A 18 10.04 3.81 3.28
C ARG A 18 10.58 2.38 3.12
N VAL A 19 11.00 1.76 4.21
CA VAL A 19 11.49 0.36 4.20
C VAL A 19 10.38 -0.59 3.73
N VAL A 20 9.18 -0.48 4.29
CA VAL A 20 8.04 -1.33 3.88
C VAL A 20 7.65 -1.05 2.43
N SER A 21 7.62 0.22 2.01
CA SER A 21 7.36 0.58 0.61
C SER A 21 8.39 -0.03 -0.34
N ALA A 22 9.67 -0.04 0.04
CA ALA A 22 10.74 -0.64 -0.76
C ALA A 22 10.58 -2.17 -0.86
N GLN A 23 10.22 -2.84 0.24
CA GLN A 23 9.92 -4.28 0.24
C GLN A 23 8.74 -4.61 -0.67
N VAL A 24 7.63 -3.87 -0.53
CA VAL A 24 6.44 -4.01 -1.38
C VAL A 24 6.77 -3.78 -2.85
N TYR A 25 7.55 -2.74 -3.15
CA TYR A 25 8.03 -2.48 -4.51
C TYR A 25 8.87 -3.62 -5.06
N SER A 26 9.76 -4.20 -4.25
CA SER A 26 10.59 -5.34 -4.65
C SER A 26 9.74 -6.55 -5.02
N ILE A 27 8.73 -6.90 -4.21
CA ILE A 27 7.79 -8.01 -4.45
C ILE A 27 7.06 -7.83 -5.79
N VAL A 28 6.51 -6.62 -6.02
CA VAL A 28 5.80 -6.31 -7.26
C VAL A 28 6.75 -6.37 -8.46
N LYS A 29 7.98 -5.87 -8.31
CA LYS A 29 9.00 -5.86 -9.37
C LYS A 29 9.46 -7.27 -9.73
N SER A 30 9.67 -8.14 -8.75
CA SER A 30 10.08 -9.54 -8.96
C SER A 30 8.94 -10.46 -9.39
N ARG A 31 7.68 -9.96 -9.37
CA ARG A 31 6.46 -10.77 -9.60
C ARG A 31 6.36 -11.96 -8.66
N ASP A 32 6.77 -11.76 -7.41
CA ASP A 32 6.69 -12.76 -6.37
C ASP A 32 5.24 -12.92 -5.88
N LEU A 33 4.47 -13.73 -6.62
CA LEU A 33 3.03 -13.90 -6.43
C LEU A 33 2.67 -14.45 -5.04
N GLU A 34 3.55 -15.25 -4.43
CA GLU A 34 3.34 -15.80 -3.08
C GLU A 34 3.21 -14.69 -2.03
N HIS A 35 3.84 -13.54 -2.27
CA HIS A 35 3.85 -12.41 -1.35
C HIS A 35 2.93 -11.27 -1.77
N PHE A 36 2.08 -11.44 -2.79
CA PHE A 36 1.16 -10.39 -3.25
C PHE A 36 0.06 -10.05 -2.24
N GLU A 37 -0.33 -10.99 -1.37
CA GLU A 37 -1.23 -10.69 -0.24
C GLU A 37 -0.66 -9.58 0.67
N ARG A 38 0.67 -9.57 0.87
CA ARG A 38 1.35 -8.52 1.64
C ARG A 38 1.29 -7.16 0.95
N VAL A 39 1.38 -7.15 -0.38
CA VAL A 39 1.22 -5.92 -1.20
C VAL A 39 -0.20 -5.39 -1.08
N MET A 40 -1.21 -6.27 -1.19
CA MET A 40 -2.62 -5.90 -1.06
C MET A 40 -2.93 -5.33 0.32
N GLY A 41 -2.52 -5.99 1.39
CA GLY A 41 -2.73 -5.51 2.76
C GLY A 41 -2.05 -4.17 3.05
N PHE A 42 -0.86 -3.95 2.48
CA PHE A 42 -0.17 -2.67 2.57
C PHE A 42 -0.96 -1.55 1.86
N LEU A 43 -1.39 -1.77 0.62
CA LEU A 43 -2.13 -0.78 -0.17
C LEU A 43 -3.47 -0.42 0.49
N GLU A 44 -4.21 -1.42 0.99
CA GLU A 44 -5.47 -1.22 1.69
C GLU A 44 -5.28 -0.41 2.99
N THR A 45 -4.26 -0.76 3.77
CA THR A 45 -3.92 -0.02 5.00
C THR A 45 -3.57 1.44 4.68
N MET A 46 -2.76 1.67 3.65
CA MET A 46 -2.36 3.02 3.24
C MET A 46 -3.55 3.85 2.75
N TYR A 47 -4.46 3.25 1.98
CA TYR A 47 -5.67 3.93 1.52
C TYR A 47 -6.64 4.24 2.66
N ARG A 48 -6.76 3.36 3.66
CA ARG A 48 -7.57 3.62 4.86
C ARG A 48 -6.99 4.75 5.72
N LEU A 49 -5.67 4.79 5.88
CA LEU A 49 -4.99 5.83 6.65
C LEU A 49 -4.96 7.18 5.93
N LEU A 50 -4.73 7.16 4.62
CA LEU A 50 -4.57 8.34 3.78
C LEU A 50 -5.42 8.23 2.51
N PRO A 51 -6.75 8.30 2.61
CA PRO A 51 -7.66 8.12 1.47
C PRO A 51 -7.52 9.20 0.39
N ARG A 52 -6.81 10.30 0.70
CA ARG A 52 -6.54 11.40 -0.24
C ARG A 52 -5.17 11.30 -0.92
N LEU A 53 -4.33 10.33 -0.55
CA LEU A 53 -3.00 10.16 -1.14
C LEU A 53 -3.09 9.77 -2.62
N VAL A 54 -4.08 8.97 -2.97
CA VAL A 54 -4.34 8.51 -4.33
C VAL A 54 -5.85 8.58 -4.59
N PRO A 55 -6.32 9.06 -5.76
CA PRO A 55 -7.74 9.02 -6.09
C PRO A 55 -8.31 7.60 -6.01
N ALA A 56 -9.53 7.47 -5.50
CA ALA A 56 -10.21 6.18 -5.30
C ALA A 56 -10.16 5.27 -6.54
N ILE A 57 -10.41 5.84 -7.72
CA ILE A 57 -10.38 5.11 -8.99
C ILE A 57 -9.00 4.50 -9.29
N LYS A 58 -7.91 5.21 -8.96
CA LYS A 58 -6.55 4.71 -9.19
C LYS A 58 -6.21 3.61 -8.18
N HIS A 59 -6.61 3.76 -6.91
CA HIS A 59 -6.48 2.70 -5.91
C HIS A 59 -7.20 1.42 -6.35
N MET A 60 -8.46 1.55 -6.79
CA MET A 60 -9.25 0.41 -7.29
C MET A 60 -8.59 -0.29 -8.47
N LYS A 61 -8.10 0.46 -9.46
CA LYS A 61 -7.40 -0.12 -10.62
C LYS A 61 -6.17 -0.93 -10.23
N ILE A 62 -5.37 -0.41 -9.29
CA ILE A 62 -4.17 -1.11 -8.80
C ILE A 62 -4.57 -2.40 -8.05
N MET A 63 -5.52 -2.29 -7.11
CA MET A 63 -5.99 -3.46 -6.34
C MET A 63 -6.60 -4.54 -7.24
N PHE A 64 -7.40 -4.14 -8.22
CA PHE A 64 -7.98 -5.07 -9.19
C PHE A 64 -6.88 -5.79 -9.99
N GLY A 65 -5.92 -5.04 -10.55
CA GLY A 65 -4.81 -5.63 -11.30
C GLY A 65 -4.00 -6.63 -10.47
N ILE A 66 -3.71 -6.33 -9.20
CA ILE A 66 -3.00 -7.24 -8.30
C ILE A 66 -3.83 -8.49 -8.03
N LYS A 67 -5.12 -8.35 -7.68
CA LYS A 67 -6.03 -9.48 -7.45
C LYS A 67 -6.15 -10.41 -8.66
N THR A 68 -6.22 -9.85 -9.87
CA THR A 68 -6.27 -10.66 -11.10
C THR A 68 -4.99 -11.42 -11.39
N MET A 69 -3.84 -10.98 -10.87
CA MET A 69 -2.57 -11.70 -11.00
C MET A 69 -2.44 -12.87 -10.00
N VAL A 70 -3.10 -12.79 -8.84
CA VAL A 70 -3.14 -13.86 -7.83
C VAL A 70 -4.22 -14.90 -8.16
N GLY A 71 -5.29 -14.51 -8.84
CA GLY A 71 -6.42 -15.39 -9.20
C GLY A 71 -6.17 -16.36 -10.37
N LYS A 72 -4.97 -16.91 -10.47
CA LYS A 72 -4.67 -18.09 -11.30
C LYS A 72 -4.30 -19.27 -10.42
#